data_AF-A0A952U6J5-F1
#
_entry.id   AF-A0A952U6J5-F1
#
_cell.length_a   1.000
_cell.length_b   1.000
_cell.length_c   1.000
_cell.angle_alpha   90.00
_cell.angle_beta   90.00
_cell.angle_gamma   90.00
#
_symmetry.space_group_name_H-M   'P 1'
#
loop_
_entity.id
_entity.type
_entity.pdbx_description
1 polymer ?
#
loop_
_entity_poly.entity_id
_entity_poly.type
_entity_poly.pdbx_seq_one_letter_code
_entity_poly.pdbx_strand_id
1 'polypeptide(L)'
;MFGSAIQAVQQGVHMIHNELLNNPHAIETVVLSVITFASSAQQISLLSTVEDFKPPTLKAEGNTALGAALTLLDQAIEREVKRNAEGRKGDYRPIVFLLTDGAPTDEWKTPAAKLKSRAGIKVNSIVAIGCGPSVNMATLKEITNDVIRMTETSPDSIKQFFKWVSASIQRTSQKMVAKADDTNLDAVPLPSVLKWDKTDSGS
;
A
#
# COMPACT_ATOMS: atom_id res chain seq x y z
N MET A 1 -13.42 -9.04 0.91
CA MET A 1 -12.49 -10.14 1.29
C MET A 1 -13.04 -10.87 2.47
N PHE A 2 -13.34 -12.16 2.39
CA PHE A 2 -13.82 -12.97 3.53
C PHE A 2 -12.98 -14.26 3.68
N GLY A 3 -13.06 -14.88 4.87
CA GLY A 3 -12.48 -16.19 5.12
C GLY A 3 -10.94 -16.24 5.05
N SER A 4 -10.41 -17.22 4.31
CA SER A 4 -8.96 -17.45 4.21
C SER A 4 -8.19 -16.24 3.65
N ALA A 5 -8.81 -15.44 2.78
CA ALA A 5 -8.18 -14.28 2.18
C ALA A 5 -7.84 -13.19 3.22
N ILE A 6 -8.77 -12.85 4.12
CA ILE A 6 -8.51 -11.84 5.16
C ILE A 6 -7.51 -12.36 6.20
N GLN A 7 -7.54 -13.65 6.52
CA GLN A 7 -6.56 -14.30 7.40
C GLN A 7 -5.15 -14.27 6.80
N ALA A 8 -5.02 -14.50 5.50
CA ALA A 8 -3.74 -14.45 4.84
C ALA A 8 -3.19 -13.01 4.74
N VAL A 9 -4.05 -12.01 4.50
CA VAL A 9 -3.64 -10.58 4.60
C VAL A 9 -3.18 -10.26 6.02
N GLN A 10 -3.92 -10.70 7.05
CA GLN A 10 -3.52 -10.54 8.44
C GLN A 10 -2.14 -11.14 8.71
N GLN A 11 -1.88 -12.37 8.28
CA GLN A 11 -0.57 -13.03 8.43
C GLN A 11 0.52 -12.27 7.68
N GLY A 12 0.18 -11.74 6.50
CA GLY A 12 1.06 -10.91 5.69
C GLY A 12 1.52 -9.62 6.36
N VAL A 13 0.60 -8.90 7.01
CA VAL A 13 0.93 -7.69 7.78
C VAL A 13 1.89 -8.03 8.93
N HIS A 14 1.65 -9.12 9.65
CA HIS A 14 2.58 -9.59 10.68
C HIS A 14 3.95 -9.97 10.11
N MET A 15 3.98 -10.57 8.91
CA MET A 15 5.22 -10.94 8.24
C MET A 15 6.04 -9.71 7.85
N ILE A 16 5.43 -8.70 7.24
CA ILE A 16 6.11 -7.42 6.94
C ILE A 16 6.68 -6.85 8.23
N HIS A 17 5.87 -6.74 9.29
CA HIS A 17 6.31 -6.16 10.54
C HIS A 17 7.53 -6.88 11.12
N ASN A 18 7.49 -8.21 11.17
CA ASN A 18 8.62 -9.02 11.62
C ASN A 18 9.86 -8.86 10.73
N GLU A 19 9.71 -8.82 9.41
CA GLU A 19 10.83 -8.63 8.48
C GLU A 19 11.47 -7.23 8.60
N LEU A 20 10.67 -6.20 8.92
CA LEU A 20 11.17 -4.86 9.18
C LEU A 20 11.85 -4.76 10.54
N LEU A 21 11.30 -5.38 11.60
CA LEU A 21 11.94 -5.44 12.93
C LEU A 21 13.30 -6.15 12.90
N ASN A 22 13.50 -7.09 11.98
CA ASN A 22 14.79 -7.77 11.83
C ASN A 22 15.76 -7.04 10.88
N ASN A 23 15.43 -5.84 10.42
CA ASN A 23 16.27 -5.04 9.55
C ASN A 23 16.63 -3.70 10.24
N PRO A 24 17.89 -3.54 10.69
CA PRO A 24 18.32 -2.34 11.43
C PRO A 24 18.06 -1.03 10.68
N HIS A 25 18.27 -0.99 9.37
CA HIS A 25 18.00 0.19 8.57
C HIS A 25 16.50 0.49 8.48
N ALA A 26 15.67 -0.55 8.37
CA ALA A 26 14.22 -0.37 8.28
C ALA A 26 13.64 0.17 9.59
N ILE A 27 14.14 -0.29 10.74
CA ILE A 27 13.73 0.22 12.06
C ILE A 27 13.90 1.75 12.14
N GLU A 28 15.02 2.27 11.65
CA GLU A 28 15.33 3.70 11.72
C GLU A 28 14.63 4.56 10.67
N THR A 29 14.20 3.96 9.55
CA THR A 29 13.77 4.73 8.36
C THR A 29 12.33 4.48 7.92
N VAL A 30 11.67 3.44 8.43
CA VAL A 30 10.33 3.05 7.98
C VAL A 30 9.28 3.43 9.03
N VAL A 31 8.19 3.99 8.53
CA VAL A 31 6.96 4.19 9.27
C VAL A 31 5.80 3.49 8.55
N LEU A 32 4.85 2.98 9.31
CA LEU A 32 3.74 2.16 8.81
C LEU A 32 2.40 2.74 9.25
N SER A 33 1.41 2.67 8.38
CA SER A 33 0.02 2.97 8.68
C SER A 33 -0.90 1.97 7.98
N VAL A 34 -2.06 1.68 8.57
CA VAL A 34 -3.06 0.76 8.02
C VAL A 34 -4.42 1.43 7.98
N ILE A 35 -5.01 1.46 6.79
CA ILE A 35 -6.40 1.85 6.55
C ILE A 35 -7.17 0.61 6.10
N THR A 36 -8.29 0.33 6.77
CA THR A 36 -9.28 -0.64 6.30
C THR A 36 -10.48 0.08 5.73
N PHE A 37 -11.15 -0.56 4.78
CA PHE A 37 -12.36 -0.02 4.19
C PHE A 37 -13.33 -1.14 3.82
N ALA A 38 -14.59 -0.94 4.19
CA ALA A 38 -15.70 -1.84 3.90
C ALA A 38 -16.95 -0.99 3.62
N SER A 39 -17.88 -0.87 4.56
CA SER A 39 -18.99 0.10 4.46
C SER A 39 -18.57 1.54 4.82
N SER A 40 -17.46 1.69 5.53
CA SER A 40 -16.77 2.96 5.77
C SER A 40 -15.25 2.73 5.73
N ALA A 41 -14.46 3.80 5.66
CA ALA A 41 -13.01 3.73 5.75
C ALA A 41 -12.53 4.18 7.13
N GLN A 42 -11.57 3.45 7.71
CA GLN A 42 -11.01 3.73 9.02
C GLN A 42 -9.50 3.50 9.02
N GLN A 43 -8.78 4.42 9.66
CA GLN A 43 -7.35 4.25 9.91
C GLN A 43 -7.17 3.54 11.24
N ILE A 44 -6.99 2.23 11.16
CA ILE A 44 -6.90 1.35 12.34
C ILE A 44 -5.49 1.31 12.94
N SER A 45 -4.50 1.83 12.21
CA SER A 45 -3.16 2.09 12.72
C SER A 45 -2.66 3.41 12.14
N LEU A 46 -2.43 4.38 13.02
CA LEU A 46 -1.81 5.66 12.66
C LEU A 46 -0.38 5.45 12.16
N LEU A 47 0.17 6.44 11.47
CA LEU A 47 1.56 6.40 11.03
C LEU A 47 2.51 6.33 12.25
N SER A 48 3.18 5.20 12.42
CA SER A 48 4.09 4.94 13.54
C SER A 48 5.39 4.30 13.07
N THR A 49 6.45 4.36 13.90
CA THR A 49 7.71 3.63 13.66
C THR A 49 7.46 2.13 13.62
N VAL A 50 8.42 1.38 13.07
CA VAL A 50 8.36 -0.10 13.07
C VAL A 50 8.23 -0.66 14.50
N GLU A 51 8.90 -0.04 15.48
CA GLU A 51 8.89 -0.48 16.89
C GLU A 51 7.53 -0.23 17.55
N ASP A 52 6.90 0.91 17.28
CA ASP A 52 5.61 1.28 17.86
C ASP A 52 4.42 0.67 17.11
N PHE A 53 4.64 0.21 15.88
CA PHE A 53 3.61 -0.40 15.07
C PHE A 53 3.14 -1.72 15.69
N LYS A 54 1.84 -1.78 15.99
CA LYS A 54 1.18 -3.00 16.47
C LYS A 54 0.28 -3.50 15.35
N PRO A 55 0.62 -4.62 14.69
CA PRO A 55 -0.21 -5.21 13.63
C PRO A 55 -1.67 -5.33 14.09
N PRO A 56 -2.62 -4.64 13.45
CA PRO A 56 -4.00 -4.63 13.92
C PRO A 56 -4.70 -5.93 13.55
N THR A 57 -5.75 -6.29 14.28
CA THR A 57 -6.66 -7.36 13.85
C THR A 57 -7.58 -6.85 12.74
N LEU A 58 -7.46 -7.44 11.56
CA LEU A 58 -8.25 -7.15 10.38
C LEU A 58 -9.56 -7.93 10.43
N LYS A 59 -10.66 -7.23 10.18
CA LYS A 59 -11.99 -7.84 10.06
C LYS A 59 -12.52 -7.60 8.66
N ALA A 60 -13.06 -8.67 8.10
CA ALA A 60 -13.77 -8.65 6.85
C ALA A 60 -15.20 -8.18 7.08
N GLU A 61 -15.60 -7.11 6.41
CA GLU A 61 -16.96 -6.62 6.39
C GLU A 61 -17.43 -6.47 4.93
N GLY A 62 -18.75 -6.41 4.73
CA GLY A 62 -19.32 -6.22 3.40
C GLY A 62 -19.06 -4.83 2.83
N ASN A 63 -19.19 -4.70 1.51
CA ASN A 63 -18.97 -3.49 0.70
C ASN A 63 -17.50 -3.11 0.48
N THR A 64 -17.30 -2.10 -0.36
CA THR A 64 -15.97 -1.63 -0.78
C THR A 64 -16.06 -0.12 -1.00
N ALA A 65 -16.16 0.63 0.09
CA ALA A 65 -16.17 2.10 0.11
C ALA A 65 -14.78 2.67 -0.25
N LEU A 66 -14.40 2.48 -1.50
CA LEU A 66 -13.09 2.83 -2.02
C LEU A 66 -12.90 4.34 -2.11
N GLY A 67 -13.94 5.09 -2.47
CA GLY A 67 -13.89 6.55 -2.49
C GLY A 67 -13.62 7.14 -1.11
N ALA A 68 -14.29 6.62 -0.08
CA ALA A 68 -14.02 6.95 1.31
C ALA A 68 -12.58 6.60 1.71
N ALA A 69 -12.07 5.44 1.29
CA ALA A 69 -10.70 5.00 1.57
C ALA A 69 -9.64 5.92 0.95
N LEU A 70 -9.82 6.30 -0.33
CA LEU A 70 -8.92 7.20 -1.03
C LEU A 70 -8.96 8.62 -0.44
N THR A 71 -10.13 9.07 0.02
CA THR A 71 -10.28 10.34 0.74
C THR A 71 -9.56 10.31 2.08
N LEU A 72 -9.73 9.24 2.85
CA LEU A 72 -9.07 9.09 4.15
C LEU A 72 -7.55 8.97 3.99
N LEU A 73 -7.08 8.24 2.99
CA LEU A 73 -5.67 8.19 2.61
C LEU A 73 -5.13 9.60 2.30
N ASP A 74 -5.91 10.42 1.58
CA ASP A 74 -5.51 11.79 1.27
C ASP A 74 -5.34 12.64 2.53
N GLN A 75 -6.28 12.53 3.45
CA GLN A 75 -6.24 13.23 4.74
C GLN A 75 -5.13 12.72 5.66
N ALA A 76 -4.88 11.41 5.69
CA ALA A 76 -3.83 10.80 6.51
C ALA A 76 -2.45 11.25 6.04
N ILE A 77 -2.20 11.25 4.73
CA ILE A 77 -0.93 11.74 4.17
C ILE A 77 -0.69 13.21 4.57
N GLU A 78 -1.68 14.07 4.40
CA GLU A 78 -1.55 15.49 4.72
C GLU A 78 -1.34 15.74 6.22
N ARG A 79 -1.94 14.93 7.08
CA ARG A 79 -1.86 15.07 8.54
C ARG A 79 -0.56 14.51 9.12
N GLU A 80 -0.06 13.41 8.59
CA GLU A 80 0.95 12.58 9.27
C GLU A 80 2.31 12.61 8.59
N VAL A 81 2.38 12.82 7.28
CA VAL A 81 3.65 12.86 6.55
C VAL A 81 4.25 14.25 6.69
N LYS A 82 5.52 14.32 7.12
CA LYS A 82 6.20 15.59 7.39
C LYS A 82 6.77 16.17 6.10
N ARG A 83 6.46 17.44 5.82
CA ARG A 83 7.10 18.18 4.73
C ARG A 83 8.51 18.60 5.10
N ASN A 84 9.34 18.82 4.07
CA ASN A 84 10.60 19.54 4.20
C ASN A 84 10.33 20.94 4.77
N ALA A 85 11.15 21.36 5.72
CA ALA A 85 11.15 22.69 6.31
C ALA A 85 12.58 23.22 6.38
N GLU A 86 12.74 24.52 6.58
CA GLU A 86 14.07 25.12 6.75
C GLU A 86 14.82 24.42 7.90
N GLY A 87 16.03 23.93 7.60
CA GLY A 87 16.86 23.19 8.56
C GLY A 87 16.37 21.79 8.93
N ARG A 88 15.28 21.27 8.34
CA ARG A 88 14.77 19.93 8.64
C ARG A 88 14.25 19.20 7.39
N LYS A 89 14.90 18.09 7.05
CA LYS A 89 14.37 17.15 6.04
C LYS A 89 13.06 16.54 6.55
N GLY A 90 12.06 16.51 5.68
CA GLY A 90 10.79 15.86 5.90
C GLY A 90 10.86 14.37 5.59
N ASP A 91 9.70 13.73 5.63
CA ASP A 91 9.56 12.33 5.29
C ASP A 91 9.61 12.13 3.77
N TYR A 92 10.04 10.94 3.36
CA TYR A 92 9.99 10.54 1.97
C TYR A 92 8.55 10.42 1.47
N ARG A 93 8.38 10.53 0.15
CA ARG A 93 7.08 10.35 -0.49
C ARG A 93 6.52 8.95 -0.19
N PRO A 94 5.26 8.82 0.23
CA PRO A 94 4.70 7.54 0.64
C PRO A 94 4.55 6.58 -0.54
N ILE A 95 4.71 5.29 -0.24
CA ILE A 95 4.37 4.18 -1.11
C ILE A 95 3.08 3.56 -0.56
N VAL A 96 2.07 3.39 -1.41
CA VAL A 96 0.75 2.88 -1.00
C VAL A 96 0.50 1.53 -1.63
N PHE A 97 0.16 0.54 -0.80
CA PHE A 97 -0.33 -0.77 -1.27
C PHE A 97 -1.84 -0.85 -1.05
N LEU A 98 -2.61 -0.88 -2.14
CA LEU A 98 -4.06 -0.97 -2.13
C LEU A 98 -4.49 -2.41 -2.40
N LEU A 99 -5.11 -3.08 -1.43
CA LEU A 99 -5.61 -4.45 -1.61
C LEU A 99 -7.14 -4.45 -1.64
N THR A 100 -7.75 -5.08 -2.65
CA THR A 100 -9.21 -5.27 -2.74
C THR A 100 -9.57 -6.50 -3.57
N ASP A 101 -10.67 -7.17 -3.24
CA ASP A 101 -11.28 -8.24 -4.04
C ASP A 101 -12.62 -7.85 -4.69
N GLY A 102 -13.09 -6.63 -4.42
CA GLY A 102 -14.42 -6.17 -4.78
C GLY A 102 -14.42 -4.95 -5.70
N ALA A 103 -15.57 -4.71 -6.32
CA ALA A 103 -15.84 -3.47 -7.05
C ALA A 103 -16.24 -2.35 -6.06
N PRO A 104 -15.86 -1.09 -6.33
CA PRO A 104 -16.25 0.05 -5.49
C PRO A 104 -17.77 0.16 -5.33
N THR A 105 -18.22 0.47 -4.12
CA THR A 105 -19.63 0.64 -3.79
C THR A 105 -20.03 2.12 -3.61
N ASP A 106 -19.09 3.05 -3.80
CA ASP A 106 -19.24 4.50 -3.67
C ASP A 106 -18.60 5.25 -4.86
N GLU A 107 -18.76 6.57 -4.89
CA GLU A 107 -18.08 7.43 -5.87
C GLU A 107 -16.58 7.53 -5.52
N TRP A 108 -15.73 6.95 -6.36
CA TRP A 108 -14.29 6.83 -6.10
C TRP A 108 -13.40 7.57 -7.10
N LYS A 109 -13.96 8.04 -8.22
CA LYS A 109 -13.19 8.68 -9.30
C LYS A 109 -12.71 10.06 -8.89
N THR A 110 -13.55 10.86 -8.24
CA THR A 110 -13.15 12.18 -7.72
C THR A 110 -12.01 12.06 -6.70
N PRO A 111 -12.10 11.23 -5.65
CA PRO A 111 -11.00 11.10 -4.70
C PRO A 111 -9.75 10.46 -5.33
N ALA A 112 -9.87 9.54 -6.30
CA ALA A 112 -8.73 9.03 -7.05
C ALA A 112 -8.02 10.15 -7.85
N ALA A 113 -8.78 10.98 -8.57
CA ALA A 113 -8.25 12.11 -9.32
C ALA A 113 -7.58 13.14 -8.40
N LYS A 114 -8.18 13.43 -7.24
CA LYS A 114 -7.59 14.29 -6.21
C LYS A 114 -6.27 13.72 -5.68
N LEU A 115 -6.22 12.42 -5.38
CA LEU A 115 -5.03 11.72 -4.91
C LEU A 115 -3.88 11.76 -5.93
N LYS A 116 -4.19 11.75 -7.24
CA LYS A 116 -3.22 11.88 -8.33
C LYS A 116 -2.73 13.32 -8.51
N SER A 117 -3.64 14.29 -8.44
CA SER A 117 -3.38 15.70 -8.77
C SER A 117 -2.94 16.57 -7.60
N ARG A 118 -3.00 16.05 -6.35
CA ARG A 118 -2.70 16.81 -5.12
C ARG A 118 -1.46 17.69 -5.20
N ALA A 119 -1.57 18.95 -4.77
CA ALA A 119 -0.45 19.90 -4.79
C ALA A 119 0.55 19.71 -3.63
N GLY A 120 0.10 19.12 -2.51
CA GLY A 120 0.91 18.88 -1.32
C GLY A 120 1.89 17.71 -1.45
N ILE A 121 1.95 16.87 -0.41
CA ILE A 121 2.86 15.73 -0.35
C ILE A 121 2.48 14.71 -1.41
N LYS A 122 3.31 14.59 -2.45
CA LYS A 122 3.10 13.65 -3.55
C LYS A 122 3.26 12.22 -3.08
N VAL A 123 2.39 11.33 -3.54
CA VAL A 123 2.56 9.87 -3.39
C VAL A 123 3.59 9.40 -4.41
N ASN A 124 4.56 8.59 -3.98
CA ASN A 124 5.60 8.08 -4.86
C ASN A 124 5.04 7.05 -5.83
N SER A 125 4.34 6.06 -5.30
CA SER A 125 3.68 5.02 -6.07
C SER A 125 2.47 4.49 -5.32
N ILE A 126 1.47 4.06 -6.09
CA ILE A 126 0.33 3.29 -5.59
C ILE A 126 0.39 1.97 -6.33
N VAL A 127 0.57 0.87 -5.60
CA VAL A 127 0.49 -0.48 -6.16
C VAL A 127 -0.88 -1.04 -5.78
N ALA A 128 -1.71 -1.30 -6.78
CA ALA A 128 -3.04 -1.89 -6.58
C ALA A 128 -2.99 -3.40 -6.77
N ILE A 129 -3.54 -4.14 -5.82
CA ILE A 129 -3.57 -5.59 -5.79
C ILE A 129 -5.02 -6.03 -5.80
N GLY A 130 -5.42 -6.60 -6.93
CA GLY A 130 -6.71 -7.23 -7.09
C GLY A 130 -6.66 -8.68 -6.63
N CYS A 131 -7.44 -9.01 -5.60
CA CYS A 131 -7.50 -10.34 -5.00
C CYS A 131 -8.68 -11.15 -5.60
N GLY A 132 -8.40 -12.35 -6.11
CA GLY A 132 -9.43 -13.27 -6.58
C GLY A 132 -10.00 -12.96 -7.97
N PRO A 133 -10.94 -13.80 -8.45
CA PRO A 133 -11.39 -13.77 -9.84
C PRO A 133 -12.34 -12.60 -10.15
N SER A 134 -13.09 -12.13 -9.16
CA SER A 134 -14.18 -11.17 -9.36
C SER A 134 -13.76 -9.70 -9.30
N VAL A 135 -12.49 -9.41 -9.00
CA VAL A 135 -12.00 -8.04 -8.92
C VAL A 135 -11.96 -7.36 -10.30
N ASN A 136 -12.49 -6.13 -10.35
CA ASN A 136 -12.48 -5.31 -11.57
C ASN A 136 -11.10 -4.65 -11.75
N MET A 137 -10.28 -5.24 -12.62
CA MET A 137 -8.94 -4.74 -12.92
C MET A 137 -8.95 -3.39 -13.65
N ALA A 138 -10.00 -3.07 -14.42
CA ALA A 138 -10.12 -1.79 -15.12
C ALA A 138 -10.24 -0.64 -14.12
N THR A 139 -11.04 -0.82 -13.07
CA THR A 139 -11.15 0.12 -11.95
C THR A 139 -9.78 0.37 -11.29
N LEU A 140 -9.00 -0.69 -11.03
CA LEU A 140 -7.68 -0.53 -10.43
C LEU A 140 -6.70 0.21 -11.36
N LYS A 141 -6.77 -0.05 -12.67
CA LYS A 141 -5.96 0.65 -13.70
C LYS A 141 -6.29 2.13 -13.80
N GLU A 142 -7.55 2.50 -13.58
CA GLU A 142 -7.96 3.90 -13.48
C GLU A 142 -7.35 4.60 -12.24
N ILE A 143 -6.93 3.87 -11.21
CA ILE A 143 -6.29 4.41 -10.00
C ILE A 143 -4.77 4.46 -10.16
N THR A 144 -4.15 3.43 -10.73
CA THR A 144 -2.69 3.37 -10.90
C THR A 144 -2.30 2.48 -12.08
N ASN A 145 -1.13 2.74 -12.68
CA ASN A 145 -0.56 1.86 -13.71
C ASN A 145 0.02 0.57 -13.10
N ASP A 146 0.40 0.61 -11.83
CA ASP A 146 1.01 -0.51 -11.11
C ASP A 146 -0.08 -1.41 -10.51
N VAL A 147 -0.67 -2.25 -11.36
CA VAL A 147 -1.74 -3.18 -10.95
C VAL A 147 -1.25 -4.62 -11.03
N ILE A 148 -1.45 -5.36 -9.94
CA ILE A 148 -1.12 -6.78 -9.81
C ILE A 148 -2.42 -7.55 -9.57
N ARG A 149 -2.63 -8.63 -10.33
CA ARG A 149 -3.70 -9.58 -10.04
C ARG A 149 -3.15 -10.75 -9.24
N MET A 150 -3.73 -10.98 -8.08
CA MET A 150 -3.51 -12.18 -7.29
C MET A 150 -4.68 -13.14 -7.53
N THR A 151 -4.54 -13.97 -8.56
CA THR A 151 -5.55 -14.94 -9.02
C THR A 151 -5.88 -15.96 -7.95
N GLU A 152 -4.85 -16.42 -7.22
CA GLU A 152 -5.01 -17.31 -6.07
C GLU A 152 -4.74 -16.54 -4.77
N THR A 153 -5.76 -16.44 -3.92
CA THR A 153 -5.62 -15.93 -2.55
C THR A 153 -5.18 -17.05 -1.60
N SER A 154 -4.31 -17.94 -2.07
CA SER A 154 -3.71 -18.96 -1.21
C SER A 154 -2.73 -18.31 -0.23
N PRO A 155 -2.52 -18.89 0.97
CA PRO A 155 -1.54 -18.38 1.92
C PRO A 155 -0.14 -18.20 1.30
N ASP A 156 0.26 -19.08 0.39
CA ASP A 156 1.57 -19.02 -0.26
C ASP A 156 1.72 -17.86 -1.25
N SER A 157 0.71 -17.62 -2.09
CA SER A 157 0.71 -16.48 -3.02
C SER A 157 0.74 -15.15 -2.26
N ILE A 158 -0.02 -15.07 -1.17
CA ILE A 158 -0.05 -13.91 -0.29
C ILE A 158 1.29 -13.72 0.42
N LYS A 159 1.88 -14.79 0.94
CA LYS A 159 3.22 -14.78 1.53
C LYS A 159 4.29 -14.30 0.54
N GLN A 160 4.26 -14.74 -0.70
CA GLN A 160 5.20 -14.28 -1.73
C GLN A 160 5.00 -12.80 -2.07
N PHE A 161 3.75 -12.34 -2.13
CA PHE A 161 3.44 -10.92 -2.27
C PHE A 161 4.03 -10.11 -1.11
N PHE A 162 3.82 -10.54 0.13
CA PHE A 162 4.33 -9.82 1.30
C PHE A 162 5.85 -9.83 1.40
N LYS A 163 6.52 -10.93 1.02
CA LYS A 163 7.97 -10.94 0.84
C LYS A 163 8.45 -9.91 -0.17
N TRP A 164 7.73 -9.75 -1.29
CA TRP A 164 8.06 -8.71 -2.27
C TRP A 164 7.81 -7.29 -1.73
N VAL A 165 6.72 -7.07 -0.98
CA VAL A 165 6.45 -5.79 -0.32
C VAL A 165 7.60 -5.44 0.62
N SER A 166 8.00 -6.37 1.48
CA SER A 166 9.13 -6.17 2.40
C SER A 166 10.44 -5.91 1.65
N ALA A 167 10.76 -6.71 0.63
CA ALA A 167 11.96 -6.49 -0.20
C ALA A 167 11.93 -5.12 -0.90
N SER A 168 10.74 -4.62 -1.23
CA SER A 168 10.55 -3.29 -1.81
C SER A 168 10.76 -2.18 -0.79
N ILE A 169 10.21 -2.33 0.42
CA ILE A 169 10.44 -1.40 1.53
C ILE A 169 11.92 -1.37 1.89
N GLN A 170 12.58 -2.52 2.00
CA GLN A 170 14.01 -2.64 2.32
C GLN A 170 14.91 -2.00 1.26
N ARG A 171 14.65 -2.24 -0.03
CA ARG A 171 15.41 -1.58 -1.12
C ARG A 171 15.26 -0.07 -1.06
N THR A 172 14.05 0.42 -0.82
CA THR A 172 13.77 1.84 -0.69
C THR A 172 14.49 2.41 0.55
N SER A 173 14.41 1.76 1.70
CA SER A 173 15.11 2.11 2.94
C SER A 173 16.63 2.17 2.75
N GLN A 174 17.24 1.17 2.11
CA GLN A 174 18.68 1.17 1.83
C GLN A 174 19.10 2.31 0.89
N LYS A 175 18.27 2.64 -0.11
CA LYS A 175 18.50 3.80 -0.98
C LYS A 175 18.45 5.13 -0.20
N MET A 176 17.62 5.24 0.84
CA MET A 176 17.57 6.46 1.69
C MET A 176 18.91 6.72 2.37
N VAL A 177 19.56 5.67 2.89
CA VAL A 177 20.88 5.77 3.54
C VAL A 177 21.97 6.12 2.52
N ALA A 178 21.87 5.61 1.29
CA ALA A 178 22.89 5.80 0.25
C ALA A 178 22.78 7.13 -0.53
N LYS A 179 21.59 7.71 -0.64
CA LYS A 179 21.34 9.00 -1.33
C LYS A 179 20.58 9.95 -0.40
N ALA A 180 21.31 10.61 0.50
CA ALA A 180 20.73 11.51 1.48
C ALA A 180 20.03 12.75 0.86
N ASP A 181 20.25 13.11 -0.41
CA ASP A 181 19.81 14.39 -1.00
C ASP A 181 18.70 14.32 -2.05
N ASP A 182 18.24 13.12 -2.45
CA ASP A 182 17.14 13.00 -3.41
C ASP A 182 15.87 12.47 -2.74
N THR A 183 14.88 13.36 -2.56
CA THR A 183 13.54 12.98 -2.06
C THR A 183 12.72 12.22 -3.10
N ASN A 184 13.25 12.06 -4.33
CA ASN A 184 12.65 11.29 -5.39
C ASN A 184 13.25 9.88 -5.43
N LEU A 185 12.48 8.91 -4.95
CA LEU A 185 12.86 7.51 -5.01
C LEU A 185 12.24 6.90 -6.26
N ASP A 186 13.02 6.12 -7.01
CA ASP A 186 12.50 5.38 -8.17
C ASP A 186 11.24 4.59 -7.78
N ALA A 187 10.30 4.45 -8.72
CA ALA A 187 9.11 3.63 -8.52
C ALA A 187 9.48 2.23 -8.03
N VAL A 188 8.70 1.68 -7.10
CA VAL A 188 8.89 0.33 -6.60
C VAL A 188 8.76 -0.65 -7.76
N PRO A 189 9.81 -1.43 -8.11
CA PRO A 189 9.72 -2.35 -9.23
C PRO A 189 8.78 -3.51 -8.89
N LEU A 190 7.83 -3.76 -9.79
CA LEU A 190 6.88 -4.88 -9.71
C LEU A 190 7.61 -6.24 -9.57
N PRO A 191 7.00 -7.23 -8.90
CA PRO A 191 7.64 -8.52 -8.66
C PRO A 191 7.88 -9.28 -9.97
N SER A 192 8.96 -10.07 -10.02
CA SER A 192 9.36 -10.91 -11.16
C SER A 192 9.19 -12.43 -10.92
N VAL A 193 8.60 -12.88 -9.80
CA VAL A 193 8.57 -14.30 -9.33
C VAL A 193 7.20 -15.11 -9.29
N LEU A 194 6.17 -14.84 -10.08
CA LEU A 194 4.91 -15.58 -10.22
C LEU A 194 4.41 -15.42 -11.67
N LYS A 195 3.33 -16.06 -12.07
CA LYS A 195 2.59 -15.69 -13.28
C LYS A 195 1.42 -14.80 -12.87
N TRP A 196 1.67 -13.59 -12.36
CA TRP A 196 0.62 -12.57 -12.32
C TRP A 196 0.38 -12.20 -13.78
N ASP A 197 -0.84 -12.42 -14.25
CA ASP A 197 -1.24 -11.94 -15.56
C ASP A 197 -1.00 -10.42 -15.57
N LYS A 198 0.12 -10.00 -16.16
CA LYS A 198 0.13 -8.74 -16.89
C LYS A 198 -0.92 -8.96 -17.95
N THR A 199 -2.14 -8.51 -17.72
CA THR A 199 -3.09 -8.38 -18.82
C THR A 199 -2.40 -7.44 -19.79
N ASP A 200 -1.84 -8.02 -20.84
CA ASP A 200 -1.13 -7.31 -21.88
C ASP A 200 -1.96 -6.11 -22.30
N SER A 201 -1.30 -4.96 -22.38
CA SER A 201 -1.80 -3.85 -23.16
C SER A 201 -2.00 -4.37 -24.57
N GLY A 202 -3.25 -4.72 -24.89
CA GLY A 202 -3.67 -5.06 -26.24
C GLY A 202 -3.22 -3.97 -27.21
N SER A 203 -2.63 -4.44 -28.30
CA SER A 203 -2.38 -3.70 -29.53
C SER A 203 -3.67 -3.09 -30.07
#